data_AF-A0A162Z969-F1
#
_entry.id   AF-A0A162Z969-F1
#
_cell.length_a   1.000
_cell.length_b   1.000
_cell.length_c   1.000
_cell.angle_alpha   90.00
_cell.angle_beta   90.00
_cell.angle_gamma   90.00
#
_symmetry.space_group_name_H-M   'P 1'
#
loop_
_entity.id
_entity.type
_entity.pdbx_description
1 polymer ?
#
loop_
_entity_poly.entity_id
_entity_poly.type
_entity_poly.pdbx_seq_one_letter_code
_entity_poly.pdbx_strand_id
1 'polypeptide(L)'
;MNINELSPKQILELIKLGQQAQQRQRDYDGDNLPEEILKDLDEPSAKGLKSNIIRFTKDTLQFEGGKWTKSGAINQIFVPDLKKYTVDAHQIVQGKYKDGDKLRIAGRAASEVFNDLKYIKSQQSSNKDAADFDELIEKVRRLAVYAFASGKTLDEDAKELSIRAIKLPTRARYFEDEDDNDKDMAFDQEWVEKIQQARYEESVLQSAVSNKRG
;
A
#
# COMPACT_ATOMS: atom_id res chain seq x y z
N MET A 1 -3.68 22.17 34.61
CA MET A 1 -2.78 23.33 34.70
C MET A 1 -3.65 24.58 34.58
N ASN A 2 -3.63 25.47 35.57
CA ASN A 2 -4.52 26.63 35.63
C ASN A 2 -3.90 27.79 34.82
N ILE A 3 -4.62 28.36 33.85
CA ILE A 3 -4.10 29.42 32.97
C ILE A 3 -3.64 30.66 33.76
N ASN A 4 -4.17 30.85 34.97
CA ASN A 4 -3.85 31.98 35.85
C ASN A 4 -2.49 31.87 36.57
N GLU A 5 -1.78 30.75 36.42
CA GLU A 5 -0.45 30.53 37.03
C GLU A 5 0.71 30.70 36.04
N LEU A 6 0.42 31.12 34.81
CA LEU A 6 1.43 31.31 33.77
C LEU A 6 2.22 32.61 34.00
N SER A 7 3.54 32.51 33.99
CA SER A 7 4.41 33.68 34.06
C SER A 7 4.32 34.51 32.76
N PRO A 8 4.65 35.81 32.81
CA PRO A 8 4.66 36.67 31.62
C PRO A 8 5.53 36.12 30.47
N LYS A 9 6.63 35.42 30.80
CA LYS A 9 7.48 34.77 29.79
C LYS A 9 6.77 33.61 29.08
N GLN A 10 6.04 32.78 29.82
CA GLN A 10 5.27 31.67 29.25
C GLN A 10 4.11 32.18 28.39
N ILE A 11 3.47 33.28 28.79
CA ILE A 11 2.42 33.93 28.00
C ILE A 11 2.98 34.45 26.67
N LEU A 12 4.13 35.12 26.70
CA LEU A 12 4.80 35.60 25.48
C LEU A 12 5.23 34.46 24.55
N GLU A 13 5.69 33.34 25.11
CA GLU A 13 6.07 32.15 24.35
C GLU A 13 4.84 31.50 23.68
N LEU A 14 3.71 31.42 24.38
CA LEU A 14 2.44 30.95 23.82
C LEU A 14 1.89 31.87 22.72
N ILE A 15 1.99 33.19 22.90
CA ILE A 15 1.61 34.16 21.85
C ILE A 15 2.48 33.96 20.61
N LYS A 16 3.78 33.77 20.80
CA LYS A 16 4.72 33.54 19.70
C LYS A 16 4.44 32.22 18.97
N LEU A 17 4.15 31.15 19.70
CA LEU A 17 3.71 29.86 19.15
C LEU A 17 2.42 30.00 18.35
N GLY A 18 1.42 30.71 18.88
CA GLY A 18 0.15 30.96 18.19
C GLY A 18 0.33 31.77 16.90
N GLN A 19 1.19 32.78 16.92
CA GLN A 19 1.53 33.58 15.73
C GLN A 19 2.27 32.74 14.68
N GLN A 20 3.20 31.88 15.07
CA GLN A 20 3.91 30.98 14.14
C GLN A 20 2.98 29.93 13.52
N ALA A 21 2.03 29.39 14.28
CA ALA A 21 1.02 28.47 13.78
C ALA A 21 0.08 29.14 12.77
N GLN A 22 -0.36 30.38 13.05
CA GLN A 22 -1.17 31.17 12.11
C GLN A 22 -0.38 31.59 10.86
N GLN A 23 0.91 31.91 11.00
CA GLN A 23 1.76 32.26 9.86
C GLN A 23 1.96 31.06 8.94
N ARG A 24 2.26 29.86 9.49
CA ARG A 24 2.35 28.61 8.71
C ARG A 24 1.05 28.26 7.98
N GLN A 25 -0.11 28.59 8.54
CA GLN A 25 -1.39 28.44 7.86
C GLN A 25 -1.64 29.48 6.76
N ARG A 26 -1.03 30.67 6.86
CA ARG A 26 -1.17 31.75 5.87
C ARG A 26 -0.16 31.67 4.72
N ASP A 27 1.01 31.07 4.96
CA ASP A 27 2.06 30.87 3.95
C ASP A 27 1.82 29.58 3.11
N TYR A 28 0.81 28.79 3.46
CA TYR A 28 0.20 27.82 2.54
C TYR A 28 -0.64 28.61 1.53
N ASP A 29 -0.33 28.53 0.23
CA ASP A 29 -1.13 29.12 -0.85
C ASP A 29 -2.48 28.39 -1.01
N GLY A 30 -3.34 28.52 0.01
CA GLY A 30 -4.68 27.93 0.06
C GLY A 30 -4.72 26.40 -0.02
N ASP A 31 -5.92 25.88 -0.30
CA ASP A 31 -6.21 24.45 -0.51
C ASP A 31 -5.87 23.96 -1.94
N ASN A 32 -5.15 24.77 -2.73
CA ASN A 32 -4.86 24.46 -4.13
C ASN A 32 -3.60 23.59 -4.25
N LEU A 33 -3.57 22.73 -5.28
CA LEU A 33 -2.36 21.99 -5.62
C LEU A 33 -1.27 22.98 -6.08
N PRO A 34 0.00 22.84 -5.61
CA PRO A 34 1.09 23.70 -6.04
C PRO A 34 1.23 23.80 -7.57
N GLU A 35 1.49 25.00 -8.08
CA GLU A 35 1.53 25.28 -9.53
C GLU A 35 2.56 24.42 -10.25
N GLU A 36 3.70 24.13 -9.62
CA GLU A 36 4.75 23.29 -10.18
C GLU A 36 4.25 21.87 -10.43
N ILE A 37 3.47 21.32 -9.50
CA ILE A 37 2.88 19.97 -9.64
C ILE A 37 1.80 19.99 -10.72
N LEU A 38 0.95 21.03 -10.75
CA LEU A 38 -0.08 21.17 -11.79
C LEU A 38 0.54 21.22 -13.19
N LYS A 39 1.60 22.02 -13.35
CA LYS A 39 2.34 22.13 -14.59
C LYS A 39 2.89 20.78 -15.06
N ASP A 40 3.48 20.01 -14.16
CA ASP A 40 4.01 18.67 -14.46
C ASP A 40 2.92 17.64 -14.81
N LEU A 41 1.66 17.90 -14.42
CA LEU A 41 0.50 17.06 -14.76
C LEU A 41 -0.18 17.49 -16.06
N ASP A 42 -0.31 18.79 -16.32
CA ASP A 42 -1.11 19.35 -17.41
C ASP A 42 -0.32 19.55 -18.72
N GLU A 43 0.96 19.91 -18.65
CA GLU A 43 1.76 20.16 -19.85
C GLU A 43 2.10 18.89 -20.65
N PRO A 44 2.45 17.75 -20.03
CA PRO A 44 2.80 16.55 -20.78
C PRO A 44 1.59 15.90 -21.43
N SER A 45 1.76 15.38 -22.66
CA SER A 45 0.76 14.49 -23.25
C SER A 45 0.53 13.23 -22.40
N ALA A 46 -0.58 12.52 -22.61
CA ALA A 46 -0.83 11.23 -21.97
C ALA A 46 0.30 10.21 -22.16
N LYS A 47 1.01 10.25 -23.30
CA LYS A 47 2.21 9.43 -23.53
C LYS A 47 3.38 9.90 -22.66
N GLY A 48 3.56 11.21 -22.54
CA GLY A 48 4.56 11.83 -21.66
C GLY A 48 4.35 11.46 -20.19
N LEU A 49 3.13 11.55 -19.68
CA LEU A 49 2.78 11.13 -18.32
C LEU A 49 3.11 9.65 -18.07
N LYS A 50 2.79 8.76 -19.03
CA LYS A 50 3.16 7.34 -18.93
C LYS A 50 4.67 7.14 -18.87
N SER A 51 5.44 7.87 -19.68
CA SER A 51 6.90 7.83 -19.64
C SER A 51 7.45 8.34 -18.30
N ASN A 52 6.85 9.39 -17.72
CA ASN A 52 7.22 9.91 -16.40
C ASN A 52 7.00 8.86 -15.31
N ILE A 53 5.84 8.19 -15.29
CA ILE A 53 5.54 7.12 -14.33
C ILE A 53 6.56 5.97 -14.43
N ILE A 54 6.91 5.55 -15.66
CA ILE A 54 7.89 4.48 -15.89
C ILE A 54 9.27 4.88 -15.37
N ARG A 55 9.70 6.11 -15.66
CA ARG A 55 10.98 6.64 -15.19
C ARG A 55 11.02 6.71 -13.66
N PHE A 56 10.02 7.32 -13.05
CA PHE A 56 9.89 7.40 -11.59
C PHE A 56 9.96 6.02 -10.93
N THR A 57 9.25 5.03 -11.49
CA THR A 57 9.28 3.64 -10.99
C THR A 57 10.69 3.02 -11.03
N LYS A 58 11.48 3.32 -12.07
CA LYS A 58 12.86 2.82 -12.21
C LYS A 58 13.83 3.53 -11.29
N ASP A 59 13.63 4.82 -11.09
CA ASP A 59 14.53 5.68 -10.33
C ASP A 59 14.29 5.55 -8.81
N THR A 60 13.09 5.14 -8.39
CA THR A 60 12.76 4.94 -6.98
C THR A 60 13.60 3.83 -6.35
N LEU A 61 14.20 4.10 -5.19
CA LEU A 61 14.99 3.12 -4.45
C LEU A 61 14.17 1.89 -4.04
N GLN A 62 14.84 0.73 -4.05
CA GLN A 62 14.27 -0.51 -3.52
C GLN A 62 14.53 -0.59 -2.02
N PHE A 63 13.51 -0.97 -1.26
CA PHE A 63 13.59 -1.22 0.16
C PHE A 63 13.08 -2.63 0.47
N GLU A 64 13.78 -3.32 1.37
CA GLU A 64 13.33 -4.60 1.92
C GLU A 64 12.53 -4.36 3.20
N GLY A 65 11.27 -4.79 3.21
CA GLY A 65 10.36 -4.69 4.35
C GLY A 65 9.46 -5.92 4.49
N GLY A 66 9.93 -7.07 4.01
CA GLY A 66 9.18 -8.33 3.99
C GLY A 66 7.87 -8.21 3.21
N LYS A 67 6.78 -8.73 3.77
CA LYS A 67 5.44 -8.73 3.14
C LYS A 67 4.92 -7.36 2.72
N TRP A 68 5.38 -6.27 3.36
CA TRP A 68 4.92 -4.92 3.03
C TRP A 68 5.50 -4.40 1.71
N THR A 69 6.70 -4.84 1.36
CA THR A 69 7.40 -4.38 0.14
C THR A 69 7.31 -5.36 -1.01
N LYS A 70 6.85 -6.60 -0.77
CA LYS A 70 6.63 -7.64 -1.77
C LYS A 70 5.31 -7.44 -2.51
N SER A 71 5.32 -7.62 -3.82
CA SER A 71 4.12 -7.56 -4.66
C SER A 71 3.20 -8.75 -4.39
N GLY A 72 1.90 -8.49 -4.30
CA GLY A 72 0.90 -9.56 -4.25
C GLY A 72 0.75 -10.27 -5.59
N ALA A 73 0.36 -11.55 -5.56
CA ALA A 73 0.02 -12.30 -6.77
C ALA A 73 -0.93 -13.47 -6.52
N ILE A 74 -1.69 -13.84 -7.56
CA ILE A 74 -2.49 -15.07 -7.56
C ILE A 74 -1.64 -16.28 -7.98
N ASN A 75 -1.86 -17.44 -7.33
CA ASN A 75 -1.23 -18.70 -7.72
C ASN A 75 -1.67 -19.10 -9.15
N GLN A 76 -0.69 -19.47 -10.00
CA GLN A 76 -0.91 -19.75 -11.42
C GLN A 76 -1.97 -20.84 -11.66
N ILE A 77 -2.07 -21.81 -10.75
CA ILE A 77 -3.04 -22.90 -10.82
C ILE A 77 -4.50 -22.41 -10.80
N PHE A 78 -4.79 -21.26 -10.19
CA PHE A 78 -6.14 -20.71 -10.10
C PHE A 78 -6.49 -19.76 -11.24
N VAL A 79 -5.52 -19.37 -12.09
CA VAL A 79 -5.77 -18.49 -13.24
C VAL A 79 -6.83 -19.04 -14.19
N PRO A 80 -6.84 -20.35 -14.56
CA PRO A 80 -7.90 -20.91 -15.39
C PRO A 80 -9.29 -20.78 -14.75
N ASP A 81 -9.40 -20.94 -13.44
CA ASP A 81 -10.67 -20.85 -12.73
C ASP A 81 -11.21 -19.41 -12.67
N LEU A 82 -10.31 -18.44 -12.48
CA LEU A 82 -10.67 -17.02 -12.53
C LEU A 82 -11.12 -16.58 -13.93
N LYS A 83 -10.58 -17.21 -15.00
CA LYS A 83 -10.96 -16.91 -16.39
C LYS A 83 -12.29 -17.55 -16.83
N LYS A 84 -12.84 -18.50 -16.08
CA LYS A 84 -14.11 -19.18 -16.43
C LYS A 84 -15.36 -18.34 -16.12
N TYR A 85 -15.26 -17.25 -15.36
CA TYR A 85 -16.41 -16.43 -14.97
C TYR A 85 -16.74 -15.33 -15.99
N THR A 86 -18.03 -14.94 -16.05
CA THR A 86 -18.63 -14.01 -17.03
C THR A 86 -18.16 -12.57 -16.92
N VAL A 87 -17.59 -12.19 -15.78
CA VAL A 87 -16.78 -10.98 -15.60
C VAL A 87 -15.34 -11.47 -15.51
N ASP A 88 -14.40 -10.84 -16.21
CA ASP A 88 -12.99 -11.23 -16.19
C ASP A 88 -12.39 -10.97 -14.79
N ALA A 89 -12.72 -11.86 -13.85
CA ALA A 89 -12.31 -11.80 -12.45
C ALA A 89 -10.79 -11.86 -12.36
N HIS A 90 -10.15 -12.53 -13.33
CA HIS A 90 -8.71 -12.51 -13.48
C HIS A 90 -8.20 -11.08 -13.77
N GLN A 91 -8.78 -10.33 -14.71
CA GLN A 91 -8.42 -8.93 -14.94
C GLN A 91 -8.63 -8.05 -13.70
N ILE A 92 -9.72 -8.24 -12.96
CA ILE A 92 -9.98 -7.45 -11.74
C ILE A 92 -8.94 -7.74 -10.66
N VAL A 93 -8.66 -9.02 -10.40
CA VAL A 93 -7.65 -9.47 -9.42
C VAL A 93 -6.26 -8.97 -9.81
N GLN A 94 -5.89 -9.09 -11.09
CA GLN A 94 -4.62 -8.56 -11.60
C GLN A 94 -4.54 -7.03 -11.53
N GLY A 95 -5.65 -6.34 -11.75
CA GLY A 95 -5.75 -4.88 -11.59
C GLY A 95 -5.44 -4.44 -10.18
N LYS A 96 -6.03 -5.10 -9.18
CA LYS A 96 -5.78 -4.81 -7.76
C LYS A 96 -4.31 -5.00 -7.37
N TYR A 97 -3.66 -6.10 -7.77
CA TYR A 97 -2.23 -6.28 -7.50
C TYR A 97 -1.36 -5.19 -8.14
N LYS A 98 -1.67 -4.78 -9.38
CA LYS A 98 -0.96 -3.68 -10.05
C LYS A 98 -1.15 -2.34 -9.34
N ASP A 99 -2.35 -2.07 -8.83
CA ASP A 99 -2.62 -0.84 -8.08
C ASP A 99 -1.94 -0.88 -6.70
N GLY A 100 -1.88 -2.04 -6.05
CA GLY A 100 -1.07 -2.26 -4.86
C GLY A 100 0.41 -1.98 -5.09
N ASP A 101 0.97 -2.42 -6.22
CA ASP A 101 2.35 -2.14 -6.59
C ASP A 101 2.63 -0.65 -6.83
N LYS A 102 1.70 0.09 -7.42
CA LYS A 102 1.83 1.56 -7.56
C LYS A 102 1.91 2.23 -6.19
N LEU A 103 1.11 1.78 -5.22
CA LEU A 103 1.16 2.30 -3.85
C LEU A 103 2.48 1.93 -3.17
N ARG A 104 3.03 0.74 -3.39
CA ARG A 104 4.37 0.38 -2.88
C ARG A 104 5.46 1.29 -3.44
N ILE A 105 5.40 1.65 -4.72
CA ILE A 105 6.33 2.61 -5.33
C ILE A 105 6.22 3.97 -4.62
N ALA A 106 5.00 4.47 -4.39
CA ALA A 106 4.79 5.70 -3.63
C ALA A 106 5.32 5.59 -2.18
N GLY A 107 5.12 4.44 -1.54
CA GLY A 107 5.64 4.15 -0.20
C GLY A 107 7.16 4.18 -0.15
N ARG A 108 7.84 3.58 -1.13
CA ARG A 108 9.31 3.60 -1.26
C ARG A 108 9.84 5.01 -1.49
N ALA A 109 9.23 5.77 -2.40
CA ALA A 109 9.61 7.16 -2.63
C ALA A 109 9.42 8.02 -1.36
N ALA A 110 8.34 7.83 -0.61
CA ALA A 110 8.15 8.48 0.68
C ALA A 110 9.21 8.03 1.71
N SER A 111 9.59 6.75 1.74
CA SER A 111 10.67 6.26 2.60
C SER A 111 12.05 6.85 2.26
N GLU A 112 12.33 7.10 0.98
CA GLU A 112 13.53 7.80 0.53
C GLU A 112 13.56 9.23 1.08
N VAL A 113 12.50 10.01 0.84
CA VAL A 113 12.36 11.38 1.38
C VAL A 113 12.44 11.39 2.91
N PHE A 114 11.86 10.40 3.59
CA PHE A 114 11.95 10.27 5.05
C PHE A 114 13.41 10.10 5.52
N ASN A 115 14.19 9.27 4.83
CA ASN A 115 15.59 9.05 5.16
C ASN A 115 16.43 10.30 4.89
N ASP A 116 16.18 11.00 3.77
CA ASP A 116 16.85 12.26 3.44
C ASP A 116 16.59 13.34 4.48
N LEU A 117 15.33 13.49 4.91
CA LEU A 117 14.96 14.45 5.95
C LEU A 117 15.60 14.11 7.30
N LYS A 118 15.66 12.82 7.67
CA LYS A 118 16.39 12.39 8.87
C LYS A 118 17.88 12.68 8.77
N TYR A 119 18.47 12.47 7.60
CA TYR A 119 19.88 12.76 7.36
C TYR A 119 20.14 14.26 7.51
N ILE A 120 19.37 15.11 6.83
CA ILE A 120 19.47 16.58 6.92
C ILE A 120 19.33 17.04 8.37
N LYS A 121 18.35 16.52 9.12
CA LYS A 121 18.18 16.84 10.54
C LYS A 121 19.41 16.48 11.36
N SER A 122 20.05 15.34 11.09
CA SER A 122 21.24 14.89 11.83
C SER A 122 22.50 15.72 11.58
N GLN A 123 22.56 16.45 10.46
CA GLN A 123 23.66 17.36 10.14
C GLN A 123 23.53 18.74 10.80
N GLN A 124 22.35 19.10 11.32
CA GLN A 124 22.14 20.42 11.95
C GLN A 124 22.59 20.42 13.41
N SER A 125 23.66 21.17 13.71
CA SER A 125 24.35 21.12 15.02
C SER A 125 23.65 21.87 16.16
N SER A 126 22.61 22.65 15.89
CA SER A 126 21.67 23.27 16.85
C SER A 126 20.81 24.27 16.08
N ASN A 127 19.50 24.04 15.95
CA ASN A 127 18.63 25.11 15.47
C ASN A 127 17.18 25.01 15.95
N LYS A 128 16.55 26.19 16.07
CA LYS A 128 15.16 26.42 16.47
C LYS A 128 14.12 25.75 15.56
N ASP A 129 14.52 25.28 14.38
CA ASP A 129 13.67 24.67 13.36
C ASP A 129 13.55 23.14 13.49
N ALA A 130 14.16 22.55 14.53
CA ALA A 130 14.14 21.10 14.76
C ALA A 130 12.72 20.53 14.90
N ALA A 131 11.80 21.31 15.47
CA ALA A 131 10.39 20.92 15.63
C ALA A 131 9.63 20.88 14.30
N ASP A 132 9.97 21.77 13.36
CA ASP A 132 9.33 21.81 12.04
C ASP A 132 9.82 20.65 11.15
N PHE A 133 11.10 20.25 11.31
CA PHE A 133 11.61 19.01 10.70
C PHE A 133 10.97 17.76 11.29
N ASP A 134 10.73 17.71 12.60
CA ASP A 134 10.04 16.57 13.22
C ASP A 134 8.62 16.40 12.69
N GLU A 135 7.89 17.51 12.51
CA GLU A 135 6.55 17.48 11.90
C GLU A 135 6.59 16.99 10.45
N LEU A 136 7.57 17.45 9.65
CA LEU A 136 7.71 17.04 8.25
C LEU A 136 8.11 15.57 8.12
N ILE A 137 9.10 15.11 8.90
CA ILE A 137 9.51 13.71 8.97
C ILE A 137 8.32 12.83 9.35
N GLU A 138 7.49 13.27 10.30
CA GLU A 138 6.30 12.54 10.71
C GLU A 138 5.24 12.47 9.60
N LYS A 139 5.00 13.55 8.86
CA LYS A 139 4.07 13.56 7.71
C LYS A 139 4.51 12.56 6.64
N VAL A 140 5.78 12.58 6.26
CA VAL A 140 6.33 11.66 5.25
C VAL A 140 6.32 10.21 5.76
N ARG A 141 6.63 9.98 7.04
CA ARG A 141 6.52 8.65 7.67
C ARG A 141 5.09 8.11 7.56
N ARG A 142 4.08 8.91 7.89
CA ARG A 142 2.67 8.53 7.79
C ARG A 142 2.25 8.25 6.35
N LEU A 143 2.74 9.04 5.38
CA LEU A 143 2.49 8.80 3.97
C LEU A 143 3.07 7.44 3.51
N ALA A 144 4.30 7.12 3.91
CA ALA A 144 4.90 5.82 3.60
C ALA A 144 4.10 4.67 4.20
N VAL A 145 3.72 4.78 5.49
CA VAL A 145 2.89 3.77 6.17
C VAL A 145 1.53 3.60 5.48
N TYR A 146 0.85 4.70 5.16
CA TYR A 146 -0.41 4.69 4.44
C TYR A 146 -0.27 3.95 3.10
N ALA A 147 0.74 4.31 2.31
CA ALA A 147 0.95 3.73 0.99
C ALA A 147 1.22 2.21 1.06
N PHE A 148 2.12 1.75 1.94
CA PHE A 148 2.39 0.32 2.11
C PHE A 148 1.17 -0.45 2.66
N ALA A 149 0.49 0.11 3.65
CA ALA A 149 -0.70 -0.52 4.25
C ALA A 149 -1.84 -0.64 3.23
N SER A 150 -2.13 0.43 2.49
CA SER A 150 -3.14 0.42 1.43
C SER A 150 -2.79 -0.53 0.29
N GLY A 151 -1.50 -0.64 -0.07
CA GLY A 151 -1.03 -1.64 -1.03
C GLY A 151 -1.32 -3.07 -0.56
N LYS A 152 -1.09 -3.37 0.73
CA LYS A 152 -1.41 -4.68 1.32
C LYS A 152 -2.91 -4.94 1.38
N THR A 153 -3.74 -3.95 1.72
CA THR A 153 -5.20 -4.08 1.70
C THR A 153 -5.72 -4.42 0.30
N LEU A 154 -5.13 -3.85 -0.76
CA LEU A 154 -5.52 -4.22 -2.15
C LEU A 154 -5.18 -5.67 -2.49
N ASP A 155 -4.08 -6.21 -1.97
CA ASP A 155 -3.73 -7.61 -2.15
C ASP A 155 -4.70 -8.55 -1.41
N GLU A 156 -5.12 -8.16 -0.20
CA GLU A 156 -6.13 -8.87 0.59
C GLU A 156 -7.50 -8.87 -0.10
N ASP A 157 -7.94 -7.72 -0.61
CA ASP A 157 -9.13 -7.62 -1.46
C ASP A 157 -9.05 -8.55 -2.67
N ALA A 158 -7.88 -8.62 -3.32
CA ALA A 158 -7.65 -9.48 -4.47
C ALA A 158 -7.72 -10.96 -4.10
N LYS A 159 -7.19 -11.34 -2.92
CA LYS A 159 -7.31 -12.68 -2.34
C LYS A 159 -8.78 -13.02 -2.07
N GLU A 160 -9.54 -12.14 -1.43
CA GLU A 160 -10.96 -12.36 -1.15
C GLU A 160 -11.80 -12.54 -2.41
N LEU A 161 -11.59 -11.69 -3.42
CA LEU A 161 -12.26 -11.83 -4.71
C LEU A 161 -11.93 -13.16 -5.38
N SER A 162 -10.66 -13.58 -5.28
CA SER A 162 -10.22 -14.88 -5.78
C SER A 162 -10.92 -16.03 -5.06
N ILE A 163 -11.02 -15.99 -3.73
CA ILE A 163 -11.75 -16.98 -2.91
C ILE A 163 -13.20 -17.12 -3.38
N ARG A 164 -13.90 -15.99 -3.57
CA ARG A 164 -15.30 -15.97 -4.01
C ARG A 164 -15.46 -16.54 -5.41
N ALA A 165 -14.54 -16.23 -6.33
CA ALA A 165 -14.57 -16.72 -7.70
C ALA A 165 -14.24 -18.23 -7.79
N ILE A 166 -13.24 -18.69 -7.05
CA ILE A 166 -12.73 -20.08 -7.10
C ILE A 166 -13.68 -21.08 -6.40
N LYS A 167 -14.70 -20.59 -5.66
CA LYS A 167 -15.68 -21.38 -4.89
C LYS A 167 -15.00 -22.46 -4.06
N LEU A 168 -14.15 -22.03 -3.13
CA LEU A 168 -13.42 -22.95 -2.28
C LEU A 168 -14.35 -23.89 -1.50
N PRO A 169 -14.05 -25.20 -1.45
CA PRO A 169 -14.72 -26.13 -0.57
C PRO A 169 -14.71 -25.61 0.87
N THR A 170 -15.81 -25.78 1.61
CA THR A 170 -16.01 -25.20 2.95
C THR A 170 -14.86 -25.45 3.93
N ARG A 171 -14.16 -26.58 3.78
CA ARG A 171 -13.00 -26.97 4.61
C ARG A 171 -11.75 -26.11 4.41
N ALA A 172 -11.59 -25.45 3.26
CA ALA A 172 -10.40 -24.67 2.93
C ALA A 172 -10.49 -23.19 3.36
N ARG A 173 -11.53 -22.76 4.08
CA ARG A 173 -11.78 -21.32 4.35
C ARG A 173 -11.03 -20.70 5.53
N TYR A 174 -10.32 -21.47 6.37
CA TYR A 174 -9.83 -20.99 7.67
C TYR A 174 -8.42 -21.46 8.03
N PHE A 175 -7.40 -21.11 7.24
CA PHE A 175 -6.01 -21.35 7.64
C PHE A 175 -5.15 -20.13 7.31
N GLU A 176 -4.31 -19.71 8.26
CA GLU A 176 -3.33 -18.63 8.11
C GLU A 176 -1.99 -19.19 7.60
N ASP A 177 -1.33 -18.38 6.76
CA ASP A 177 -0.21 -18.76 5.91
C ASP A 177 1.16 -18.33 6.49
N GLU A 178 2.19 -19.16 6.32
CA GLU A 178 3.61 -18.78 6.28
C GLU A 178 4.27 -19.49 5.09
N ASP A 179 4.70 -18.78 4.04
CA ASP A 179 5.99 -19.04 3.39
C ASP A 179 6.45 -17.98 2.35
N ASP A 180 7.75 -18.01 2.09
CA ASP A 180 8.58 -16.98 1.46
C ASP A 180 8.76 -17.20 -0.05
N ASN A 181 8.03 -16.44 -0.87
CA ASN A 181 8.23 -16.34 -2.32
C ASN A 181 8.61 -14.88 -2.69
N ASP A 182 9.20 -14.62 -3.85
CA ASP A 182 9.54 -13.24 -4.29
C ASP A 182 8.29 -12.33 -4.31
N LYS A 183 7.13 -12.95 -4.50
CA LYS A 183 5.81 -12.34 -4.40
C LYS A 183 5.07 -12.87 -3.18
N ASP A 184 4.24 -12.02 -2.61
CA ASP A 184 3.31 -12.40 -1.56
C ASP A 184 2.12 -13.13 -2.21
N MET A 185 2.19 -14.46 -2.27
CA MET A 185 1.21 -15.28 -2.97
C MET A 185 -0.13 -15.24 -2.21
N ALA A 186 -1.23 -15.20 -2.96
CA ALA A 186 -2.59 -15.15 -2.40
C ALA A 186 -2.87 -16.35 -1.49
N PHE A 187 -2.32 -17.51 -1.84
CA PHE A 187 -2.45 -18.76 -1.11
C PHE A 187 -1.06 -19.39 -0.97
N ASP A 188 -0.70 -19.87 0.23
CA ASP A 188 0.54 -20.61 0.38
C ASP A 188 0.46 -22.00 -0.27
N GLN A 189 1.60 -22.71 -0.25
CA GLN A 189 1.72 -24.03 -0.88
C GLN A 189 0.82 -25.07 -0.19
N GLU A 190 0.76 -25.06 1.14
CA GLU A 190 -0.07 -25.99 1.91
C GLU A 190 -1.56 -25.79 1.60
N TRP A 191 -1.99 -24.54 1.45
CA TRP A 191 -3.33 -24.15 1.11
C TRP A 191 -3.70 -24.59 -0.31
N VAL A 192 -2.79 -24.43 -1.26
CA VAL A 192 -2.96 -24.92 -2.64
C VAL A 192 -3.16 -26.43 -2.65
N GLU A 193 -2.32 -27.19 -1.94
CA GLU A 193 -2.39 -28.64 -1.85
C GLU A 193 -3.72 -29.11 -1.26
N LYS A 194 -4.16 -28.47 -0.17
CA LYS A 194 -5.46 -28.76 0.47
C LYS A 194 -6.64 -28.50 -0.46
N ILE A 195 -6.62 -27.43 -1.26
CA ILE A 195 -7.68 -27.16 -2.25
C ILE A 195 -7.72 -28.26 -3.31
N GLN A 196 -6.55 -28.64 -3.83
CA GLN A 196 -6.48 -29.69 -4.83
C GLN A 196 -6.98 -31.02 -4.27
N GLN A 197 -6.59 -31.38 -3.05
CA GLN A 197 -7.05 -32.58 -2.38
C GLN A 197 -8.58 -32.57 -2.20
N ALA A 198 -9.14 -31.47 -1.68
CA ALA A 198 -10.59 -31.36 -1.49
C ALA A 198 -11.37 -31.49 -2.82
N ARG A 199 -10.86 -30.89 -3.90
CA ARG A 199 -11.44 -31.02 -5.25
C ARG A 199 -11.35 -32.45 -5.79
N TYR A 200 -10.24 -33.12 -5.54
CA TYR A 200 -10.06 -34.51 -5.92
C TYR A 200 -11.06 -35.42 -5.19
N GLU A 201 -11.18 -35.28 -3.86
CA GLU A 201 -12.14 -36.02 -3.05
C GLU A 201 -13.59 -35.80 -3.52
N GLU A 202 -13.98 -34.56 -3.79
CA GLU A 202 -15.32 -34.22 -4.30
C GLU A 202 -15.59 -34.83 -5.68
N SER A 203 -14.61 -34.78 -6.59
CA SER A 203 -14.70 -35.38 -7.92
C SER A 203 -14.87 -36.91 -7.87
N VAL A 204 -14.12 -37.58 -6.98
CA VAL A 204 -14.23 -39.02 -6.75
C VAL A 204 -15.61 -39.38 -6.22
N LEU A 205 -16.14 -38.62 -5.25
CA LEU A 205 -17.48 -38.82 -4.72
C LEU A 205 -18.57 -38.62 -5.78
N GLN A 206 -18.49 -37.56 -6.59
CA GLN A 206 -19.45 -37.30 -7.68
C GLN A 206 -19.41 -38.41 -8.75
N SER A 207 -18.22 -38.90 -9.09
CA SER A 207 -18.05 -40.01 -10.04
C SER A 207 -18.64 -41.31 -9.50
N ALA A 208 -18.43 -41.61 -8.21
CA ALA A 208 -19.00 -42.78 -7.55
C ALA A 208 -20.53 -42.74 -7.45
N VAL A 209 -21.13 -41.55 -7.28
CA VAL A 209 -22.59 -41.36 -7.28
C VAL A 209 -23.16 -41.50 -8.69
N SER A 210 -22.45 -41.02 -9.71
CA SER A 210 -22.88 -41.11 -11.11
C SER A 210 -22.85 -42.55 -11.63
N ASN A 211 -21.82 -43.33 -11.27
CA ASN A 211 -21.72 -44.76 -11.60
C ASN A 211 -22.74 -45.67 -10.89
N LYS A 212 -23.40 -45.20 -9.82
CA LYS A 212 -24.48 -45.95 -9.14
C LYS A 212 -25.87 -45.70 -9.72
N ARG A 213 -26.01 -44.75 -10.64
CA ARG A 213 -27.28 -44.36 -11.27
C ARG A 213 -27.41 -44.77 -12.74
N GLY A 214 -26.38 -45.41 -13.30
CA GLY A 214 -26.44 -46.12 -14.59
C GLY A 214 -26.62 -47.61 -14.37
#